data_AF-A0A6J5A5R5-F1
#
_entry.id   AF-A0A6J5A5R5-F1
#
_cell.length_a   1.000
_cell.length_b   1.000
_cell.length_c   1.000
_cell.angle_alpha   90.00
_cell.angle_beta   90.00
_cell.angle_gamma   90.00
#
_symmetry.space_group_name_H-M   'P 1'
#
loop_
_entity.id
_entity.type
_entity.pdbx_description
1 polymer ?
#
loop_
_entity_poly.entity_id
_entity_poly.type
_entity_poly.pdbx_seq_one_letter_code
_entity_poly.pdbx_strand_id
1 'polypeptide(L)'
;MLGNIQHLPREQCKTSTQFRLSKLHPAIRIFVNATTLAASVRWQGKCVDLLQCHETGLETVAGDWINPIDTAKYQRVYCNLDARWNAEVFKCFLRWLRNVLRTAGTLILYGTPDGTTWARLAPLGTPVGMFEMARFPVWSDAC
;
A
#
# COMPACT_ATOMS: atom_id res chain seq x y z
N MET A 1 15.47 -43.63 -5.68
CA MET A 1 16.06 -42.29 -5.87
C MET A 1 14.96 -41.38 -6.38
N LEU A 2 14.51 -40.42 -5.56
CA LEU A 2 13.50 -39.44 -5.95
C LEU A 2 14.12 -38.43 -6.93
N GLY A 3 13.45 -38.20 -8.05
CA GLY A 3 13.82 -37.18 -9.02
C GLY A 3 13.72 -35.79 -8.40
N ASN A 4 14.78 -35.01 -8.53
CA ASN A 4 14.79 -33.60 -8.14
C ASN A 4 13.79 -32.84 -9.02
N ILE A 5 12.68 -32.41 -8.43
CA ILE A 5 11.82 -31.39 -9.02
C ILE A 5 12.59 -30.06 -8.89
N GLN A 6 13.27 -29.66 -9.95
CA GLN A 6 13.72 -28.28 -10.10
C GLN A 6 12.47 -27.41 -10.24
N HIS A 7 12.03 -26.80 -9.13
CA HIS A 7 11.16 -25.65 -9.18
C HIS A 7 11.95 -24.48 -9.76
N LEU A 8 11.95 -24.37 -11.10
CA LEU A 8 12.32 -23.12 -11.74
C LEU A 8 11.32 -22.06 -11.27
N PRO A 9 11.76 -20.92 -10.71
CA PRO A 9 10.86 -19.83 -10.42
C PRO A 9 10.24 -19.38 -11.75
N ARG A 10 8.95 -19.68 -11.95
CA ARG A 10 8.18 -19.08 -13.03
C ARG A 10 8.10 -17.59 -12.72
N GLU A 11 8.93 -16.79 -13.40
CA GLU A 11 8.70 -15.35 -13.47
C GLU A 11 7.34 -15.12 -14.14
N GLN A 12 6.30 -14.94 -13.33
CA GLN A 12 5.04 -14.42 -13.82
C GLN A 12 5.19 -12.92 -14.05
N CYS A 13 4.74 -12.48 -15.23
CA CYS A 13 4.83 -11.14 -15.77
C CYS A 13 4.57 -10.06 -14.71
N LYS A 14 5.64 -9.34 -14.33
CA LYS A 14 5.64 -8.23 -13.36
C LYS A 14 4.98 -6.98 -13.95
N THR A 15 3.70 -7.03 -14.31
CA THR A 15 2.95 -5.82 -14.65
C THR A 15 2.64 -5.07 -13.37
N SER A 16 3.50 -4.13 -13.03
CA SER A 16 3.17 -3.11 -12.05
C SER A 16 2.57 -1.90 -12.74
N THR A 17 1.65 -1.21 -12.07
CA THR A 17 1.07 0.02 -12.57
C THR A 17 0.98 1.02 -11.44
N GLN A 18 1.35 2.25 -11.74
CA GLN A 18 1.09 3.38 -10.87
C GLN A 18 -0.03 4.20 -11.48
N PHE A 19 -1.06 4.49 -10.67
CA PHE A 19 -2.19 5.29 -11.10
C PHE A 19 -2.54 6.34 -10.05
N ARG A 20 -3.43 7.23 -10.47
CA ARG A 20 -3.97 8.31 -9.65
C ARG A 20 -5.49 8.24 -9.69
N LEU A 21 -6.12 8.56 -8.58
CA LEU A 21 -7.54 8.87 -8.57
C LEU A 21 -7.68 10.35 -8.96
N SER A 22 -8.60 10.66 -9.87
CA SER A 22 -8.73 11.99 -10.49
C SER A 22 -8.89 13.11 -9.46
N LYS A 23 -9.65 12.87 -8.39
CA LYS A 23 -9.88 13.83 -7.31
C LYS A 23 -8.86 13.77 -6.17
N LEU A 24 -7.91 12.83 -6.20
CA LEU A 24 -6.91 12.68 -5.13
C LEU A 24 -5.70 13.57 -5.42
N HIS A 25 -5.16 14.20 -4.37
CA HIS A 25 -4.05 15.13 -4.48
C HIS A 25 -2.87 14.53 -5.26
N PRO A 26 -2.25 15.28 -6.21
CA PRO A 26 -1.12 14.83 -7.00
C PRO A 26 0.12 14.39 -6.24
N ALA A 27 0.25 14.65 -4.95
CA ALA A 27 1.35 14.08 -4.15
C ALA A 27 1.13 12.59 -3.86
N ILE A 28 -0.13 12.14 -3.76
CA ILE A 28 -0.45 10.76 -3.41
C ILE A 28 -0.45 9.92 -4.70
N ARG A 29 0.23 8.78 -4.66
CA ARG A 29 0.28 7.82 -5.77
C ARG A 29 -0.15 6.46 -5.27
N ILE A 30 -0.95 5.77 -6.08
CA ILE A 30 -1.32 4.40 -5.81
C ILE A 30 -0.51 3.51 -6.74
N PHE A 31 0.21 2.56 -6.15
CA PHE A 31 0.96 1.53 -6.85
C PHE A 31 0.23 0.20 -6.66
N VAL A 32 0.12 -0.56 -7.74
CA VAL A 32 -0.43 -1.92 -7.72
C VAL A 32 0.46 -2.84 -8.53
N ASN A 33 0.67 -4.05 -8.03
CA ASN A 33 1.22 -5.17 -8.77
C ASN A 33 0.53 -6.48 -8.32
N ALA A 34 1.03 -7.62 -8.78
CA ALA A 34 0.47 -8.94 -8.48
C ALA A 34 0.45 -9.31 -6.99
N THR A 35 1.20 -8.63 -6.13
CA THR A 35 1.34 -8.98 -4.70
C THR A 35 1.10 -7.82 -3.75
N THR A 36 1.00 -6.60 -4.26
CA THR A 36 1.13 -5.39 -3.45
C THR A 36 0.18 -4.31 -3.95
N LEU A 37 -0.41 -3.59 -3.00
CA LEU A 37 -1.11 -2.34 -3.24
C LEU A 37 -0.69 -1.34 -2.16
N ALA A 38 -0.12 -0.22 -2.60
CA ALA A 38 0.47 0.78 -1.72
C ALA A 38 0.07 2.20 -2.12
N ALA A 39 -0.09 3.06 -1.12
CA ALA A 39 -0.26 4.49 -1.28
C ALA A 39 1.00 5.20 -0.80
N SER A 40 1.72 5.84 -1.71
CA SER A 40 2.93 6.59 -1.42
C SER A 40 2.73 8.09 -1.59
N VAL A 41 3.59 8.86 -0.95
CA VAL A 41 3.60 10.32 -1.02
C VAL A 41 4.85 10.77 -1.72
N ARG A 42 4.67 11.56 -2.78
CA ARG A 42 5.76 12.17 -3.54
C ARG A 42 5.81 13.66 -3.30
N TRP A 43 7.01 14.15 -3.02
CA TRP A 43 7.31 15.57 -2.84
C TRP A 43 8.63 15.89 -3.53
N GLN A 44 8.65 16.97 -4.33
CA GLN A 44 9.82 17.40 -5.10
C GLN A 44 10.50 16.25 -5.88
N GLY A 45 9.67 15.41 -6.52
CA GLY A 45 10.13 14.27 -7.32
C GLY A 45 10.50 13.00 -6.53
N LYS A 46 10.69 13.07 -5.21
CA LYS A 46 11.07 11.93 -4.36
C LYS A 46 9.86 11.31 -3.66
N CYS A 47 9.92 10.01 -3.36
CA CYS A 47 8.99 9.38 -2.42
C CYS A 47 9.45 9.74 -1.00
N VAL A 48 8.60 10.40 -0.23
CA VAL A 48 8.92 10.85 1.14
C VAL A 48 8.25 10.02 2.22
N ASP A 49 7.20 9.28 1.87
CA ASP A 49 6.54 8.36 2.80
C ASP A 49 5.63 7.32 2.12
N LEU A 50 5.27 6.26 2.84
CA LEU A 50 4.21 5.31 2.52
C LEU A 50 3.06 5.47 3.52
N LEU A 51 1.91 5.98 3.05
CA LEU A 51 0.72 6.12 3.90
C LEU A 51 0.11 4.77 4.28
N GLN A 52 0.22 3.80 3.37
CA GLN A 52 -0.22 2.44 3.57
C GLN A 52 0.44 1.52 2.55
N CYS A 53 0.84 0.34 3.01
CA CYS A 53 1.25 -0.77 2.15
C CYS A 53 0.50 -2.03 2.58
N HIS A 54 -0.07 -2.75 1.63
CA HIS A 54 -0.52 -4.12 1.83
C HIS A 54 0.19 -4.98 0.80
N GLU A 55 0.85 -6.02 1.29
CA GLU A 55 1.58 -6.96 0.46
C GLU A 55 1.32 -8.38 0.93
N THR A 56 1.47 -9.31 0.00
CA THR A 56 1.38 -10.74 0.28
C THR A 56 2.58 -11.45 -0.30
N GLY A 57 3.18 -12.36 0.47
CA GLY A 57 4.19 -13.29 -0.04
C GLY A 57 3.60 -14.29 -1.03
N LEU A 58 4.44 -14.89 -1.88
CA LEU A 58 4.07 -15.98 -2.79
C LEU A 58 4.55 -17.31 -2.21
N GLU A 59 3.92 -17.76 -1.13
CA GLU A 59 4.23 -19.07 -0.54
C GLU A 59 3.07 -20.04 -0.73
N THR A 60 3.42 -21.24 -1.21
CA THR A 60 2.52 -22.39 -1.36
C THR A 60 2.96 -23.52 -0.44
N VAL A 61 2.02 -24.13 0.28
CA VAL A 61 2.26 -25.38 1.03
C VAL A 61 1.31 -26.44 0.48
N ALA A 62 1.86 -27.55 -0.03
CA ALA A 62 1.11 -28.69 -0.55
C ALA A 62 0.02 -28.38 -1.62
N GLY A 63 0.18 -27.30 -2.38
CA GLY A 63 -0.78 -26.85 -3.41
C GLY A 63 -1.76 -25.78 -2.94
N ASP A 64 -1.81 -25.50 -1.63
CA ASP A 64 -2.60 -24.45 -1.01
C ASP A 64 -1.79 -23.16 -0.83
N TRP A 65 -2.49 -22.01 -0.90
CA TRP A 65 -1.89 -20.70 -0.72
C TRP A 65 -2.05 -20.22 0.73
N ILE A 66 -0.94 -19.93 1.41
CA ILE A 66 -0.91 -19.50 2.82
C ILE A 66 -0.17 -18.19 3.01
N ASN A 67 -0.54 -17.43 4.03
CA ASN A 67 0.25 -16.28 4.48
C ASN A 67 1.31 -16.74 5.51
N PRO A 68 2.61 -16.60 5.22
CA PRO A 68 3.67 -17.08 6.11
C PRO A 68 3.77 -16.31 7.42
N ILE A 69 3.16 -15.12 7.49
CA ILE A 69 3.16 -14.27 8.69
C ILE A 69 2.08 -14.73 9.69
N ASP A 70 1.04 -15.43 9.21
CA ASP A 70 -0.04 -15.88 10.08
C ASP A 70 0.42 -17.08 10.91
N THR A 71 0.26 -16.97 12.24
CA THR A 71 0.43 -18.13 13.14
C THR A 71 -0.56 -19.23 12.78
N ALA A 72 -0.25 -20.50 13.06
CA ALA A 72 -1.08 -21.67 12.74
C ALA A 72 -2.58 -21.53 13.14
N LYS A 73 -2.89 -20.79 14.21
CA LYS A 73 -4.26 -20.52 14.66
C LYS A 73 -5.07 -19.62 13.71
N TYR A 74 -4.41 -18.73 12.98
CA TYR A 74 -5.03 -17.75 12.08
C TYR A 74 -4.71 -18.03 10.62
N GLN A 75 -4.03 -19.14 10.34
CA GLN A 75 -3.60 -19.52 9.00
C GLN A 75 -4.82 -19.71 8.11
N ARG A 76 -4.92 -18.86 7.09
CA ARG A 76 -5.96 -18.95 6.08
C ARG A 76 -5.46 -19.71 4.87
N VAL A 77 -6.30 -20.61 4.39
CA VAL A 77 -6.12 -21.31 3.12
C VAL A 77 -6.97 -20.62 2.07
N TYR A 78 -6.34 -20.23 0.97
CA TYR A 78 -7.02 -19.62 -0.17
C TYR A 78 -7.05 -20.59 -1.36
N CYS A 79 -8.21 -20.67 -2.02
CA CYS A 79 -8.42 -21.58 -3.14
C CYS A 79 -7.61 -21.22 -4.40
N ASN A 80 -7.14 -19.98 -4.51
CA ASN A 80 -6.22 -19.52 -5.57
C ASN A 80 -5.57 -18.16 -5.20
N LEU A 81 -4.63 -17.73 -6.03
CA LEU A 81 -3.92 -16.45 -5.90
C LEU A 81 -4.84 -15.24 -5.89
N ASP A 82 -5.88 -15.21 -6.74
CA ASP A 82 -6.80 -14.07 -6.84
C ASP A 82 -7.63 -13.91 -5.56
N ALA A 83 -8.12 -15.02 -5.00
CA ALA A 83 -8.86 -15.03 -3.75
C ALA A 83 -8.00 -14.51 -2.59
N ARG A 84 -6.72 -14.89 -2.55
CA ARG A 84 -5.76 -14.40 -1.58
C ARG A 84 -5.47 -12.92 -1.77
N TRP A 85 -5.07 -12.50 -2.98
CA TRP A 85 -4.77 -11.10 -3.28
C TRP A 85 -5.97 -10.19 -2.98
N ASN A 86 -7.17 -10.64 -3.34
CA ASN A 86 -8.41 -9.93 -3.02
C ASN A 86 -8.61 -9.78 -1.49
N ALA A 87 -8.38 -10.83 -0.72
CA ALA A 87 -8.60 -10.82 0.72
C ALA A 87 -7.54 -10.04 1.51
N GLU A 88 -6.27 -10.26 1.20
CA GLU A 88 -5.13 -9.76 1.98
C GLU A 88 -4.65 -8.39 1.53
N VAL A 89 -4.74 -8.12 0.22
CA VAL A 89 -4.25 -6.88 -0.38
C VAL A 89 -5.42 -5.95 -0.67
N PHE A 90 -6.31 -6.32 -1.59
CA PHE A 90 -7.32 -5.41 -2.12
C PHE A 90 -8.36 -4.98 -1.09
N LYS A 91 -9.00 -5.93 -0.38
CA LYS A 91 -10.02 -5.61 0.63
C LYS A 91 -9.43 -4.84 1.80
N CYS A 92 -8.20 -5.16 2.22
CA CYS A 92 -7.48 -4.43 3.26
C CYS A 92 -7.23 -2.99 2.83
N PHE A 93 -6.69 -2.79 1.62
CA PHE A 93 -6.46 -1.45 1.09
C PHE A 93 -7.77 -0.68 0.90
N LEU A 94 -8.82 -1.32 0.39
CA LEU A 94 -10.12 -0.70 0.18
C LEU A 94 -10.74 -0.24 1.51
N ARG A 95 -10.58 -1.03 2.57
CA ARG A 95 -11.00 -0.65 3.93
C ARG A 95 -10.22 0.56 4.44
N TRP A 96 -8.88 0.56 4.31
CA TRP A 96 -8.06 1.72 4.65
C TRP A 96 -8.48 2.96 3.83
N LEU A 97 -8.66 2.82 2.52
CA LEU A 97 -9.06 3.90 1.63
C LEU A 97 -10.39 4.52 2.07
N ARG A 98 -11.38 3.69 2.41
CA ARG A 98 -12.71 4.17 2.82
C ARG A 98 -12.73 4.83 4.19
N ASN A 99 -11.96 4.30 5.13
CA ASN A 99 -12.03 4.69 6.54
C ASN A 99 -11.01 5.76 6.93
N VAL A 100 -9.88 5.83 6.21
CA VAL A 100 -8.76 6.73 6.52
C VAL A 100 -8.55 7.75 5.40
N LEU A 101 -8.28 7.30 4.17
CA LEU A 101 -7.93 8.23 3.09
C LEU A 101 -9.11 9.13 2.68
N ARG A 102 -10.31 8.55 2.55
CA ARG A 102 -11.52 9.27 2.17
C ARG A 102 -12.01 10.25 3.23
N THR A 103 -11.73 9.99 4.50
CA THR A 103 -12.15 10.83 5.63
C THR A 103 -11.11 11.89 5.97
N ALA A 104 -9.88 11.78 5.45
CA ALA A 104 -8.83 12.75 5.64
C ALA A 104 -9.11 14.04 4.87
N GLY A 105 -8.94 15.16 5.54
CA GLY A 105 -9.07 16.49 4.96
C GLY A 105 -7.77 17.03 4.40
N THR A 106 -6.67 16.76 5.09
CA THR A 106 -5.34 17.28 4.74
C THR A 106 -4.28 16.18 4.76
N LEU A 107 -3.34 16.28 3.82
CA LEU A 107 -2.05 15.60 3.82
C LEU A 107 -1.02 16.59 4.36
N ILE A 108 -0.31 16.21 5.41
CA ILE A 108 0.76 17.01 6.01
C ILE A 108 2.08 16.26 5.79
N LEU A 109 3.09 16.96 5.29
CA LEU A 109 4.45 16.44 5.14
C LEU A 109 5.32 17.02 6.24
N TYR A 110 6.09 16.15 6.86
CA TYR A 110 7.03 16.51 7.90
C TYR A 110 8.45 16.11 7.50
N GLY A 111 9.41 16.84 8.03
CA GLY A 111 10.81 16.44 7.92
C GLY A 111 11.71 17.15 8.90
N THR A 112 12.73 16.42 9.33
CA THR A 112 13.72 16.87 10.31
C THR A 112 15.02 17.29 9.63
N PRO A 113 15.88 18.07 10.32
CA PRO A 113 17.16 18.52 9.76
C PRO A 113 18.12 17.39 9.35
N ASP A 114 17.95 16.19 9.91
CA ASP A 114 18.72 14.99 9.56
C ASP A 114 18.25 14.30 8.26
N GLY A 115 17.18 14.82 7.63
CA GLY A 115 16.62 14.31 6.39
C GLY A 115 15.56 13.23 6.55
N THR A 116 15.15 12.88 7.79
CA THR A 116 14.01 11.98 8.00
C THR A 116 12.72 12.67 7.55
N THR A 117 11.89 11.98 6.77
CA THR A 117 10.61 12.49 6.28
C THR A 117 9.48 11.53 6.58
N TRP A 118 8.29 12.06 6.83
CA TRP A 118 7.06 11.27 6.91
C TRP A 118 5.87 12.13 6.49
N ALA A 119 4.75 11.47 6.24
CA ALA A 119 3.50 12.09 5.89
C ALA A 119 2.39 11.65 6.85
N ARG A 120 1.38 12.48 6.98
CA ARG A 120 0.21 12.18 7.80
C ARG A 120 -1.06 12.62 7.11
N LEU A 121 -2.04 11.74 7.12
CA LEU A 121 -3.43 12.08 6.84
C LEU A 121 -4.08 12.63 8.11
N ALA A 122 -4.71 13.78 8.03
CA ALA A 122 -5.34 14.43 9.19
C ALA A 122 -6.66 15.14 8.82
N PRO A 123 -7.53 15.44 9.80
CA PRO A 123 -8.71 16.28 9.58
C PRO A 123 -8.35 17.70 9.11
N LEU A 124 -9.29 18.35 8.43
CA LEU A 124 -9.19 19.80 8.17
C LEU A 124 -9.07 20.56 9.50
N GLY A 125 -8.30 21.66 9.49
CA GLY A 125 -8.10 22.49 10.68
C GLY A 125 -7.14 21.93 11.73
N THR A 126 -6.47 20.79 11.47
CA THR A 126 -5.39 20.29 12.33
C THR A 126 -4.33 21.40 12.51
N PRO A 127 -3.90 21.73 13.75
CA PRO A 127 -2.89 22.75 13.98
C PRO A 127 -1.57 22.48 13.24
N VAL A 128 -0.77 23.52 13.03
CA VAL A 128 0.58 23.37 12.47
C VAL A 128 1.45 22.60 13.47
N GLY A 129 2.09 21.54 12.98
CA GLY A 129 2.98 20.70 13.80
C GLY A 129 4.42 21.18 13.74
N MET A 130 5.21 20.81 14.76
CA MET A 130 6.67 20.91 14.68
C MET A 130 7.16 20.07 13.48
N PHE A 131 8.15 20.60 12.75
CA PHE A 131 8.75 19.96 11.56
C PHE A 131 7.83 19.84 10.32
N GLU A 132 6.69 20.53 10.31
CA GLU A 132 5.85 20.61 9.10
C GLU A 132 6.59 21.33 7.97
N MET A 133 6.71 20.66 6.82
CA MET A 133 7.35 21.21 5.61
C MET A 133 6.33 21.69 4.58
N ALA A 134 5.19 20.99 4.49
CA ALA A 134 4.15 21.30 3.51
C ALA A 134 2.80 20.69 3.91
N ARG A 135 1.73 21.26 3.37
CA ARG A 135 0.35 20.83 3.62
C ARG A 135 -0.51 21.00 2.38
N PHE A 136 -1.35 20.00 2.11
CA PHE A 136 -2.24 19.99 0.96
C PHE A 136 -3.61 19.42 1.33
N PRO A 137 -4.71 19.87 0.70
CA PRO A 137 -5.97 19.14 0.75
C PRO A 137 -5.78 17.75 0.15
N VAL A 138 -6.36 16.71 0.76
CA VAL A 138 -6.25 15.32 0.26
C VAL A 138 -7.03 15.15 -1.04
N TRP A 139 -8.20 15.78 -1.12
CA TRP A 139 -9.10 15.72 -2.25
C TRP A 139 -9.19 17.10 -2.90
N SER A 140 -9.13 17.16 -4.22
CA SER A 140 -9.38 18.40 -4.94
C SER A 140 -10.89 18.64 -4.96
N ASP A 141 -11.32 19.82 -4.51
CA ASP A 141 -12.70 20.32 -4.61
C ASP A 141 -13.11 20.67 -6.05
N ALA A 142 -12.54 20.01 -7.06
CA ALA A 142 -12.96 20.18 -8.44
C ALA A 142 -14.41 19.66 -8.59
N CYS A 143 -15.34 20.61 -8.47
CA CYS A 143 -16.66 20.59 -9.08
C CYS A 143 -16.54 20.34 -10.58
#